data_AF-A0A2N0D7R6-F1
#
_entry.id   AF-A0A2N0D7R6-F1
#
_cell.length_a   1.000
_cell.length_b   1.000
_cell.length_c   1.000
_cell.angle_alpha   90.00
_cell.angle_beta   90.00
_cell.angle_gamma   90.00
#
_symmetry.space_group_name_H-M   'P 1'
#
loop_
_entity.id
_entity.type
_entity.pdbx_description
1 polymer ?
#
loop_
_entity_poly.entity_id
_entity_poly.type
_entity_poly.pdbx_seq_one_letter_code
_entity_poly.pdbx_strand_id
1 'polypeptide(L)'
;MVSFPKGQTPRIDGPLDSCLPVTVKPSDGKLTLSTPATPNELGQKWEWTASAGFKELQGEAFVTDTSKGWDQLRERSVAHPGGLLDYAEVAAEINRLAGADKALINDILLGVGSGEFKGDLFVGTACSRHMCSDQEAVVVADLASRTVYLAWKPSGQKIKVNPAVKIWPEKAKVELRQWAAKWK
;
A
#
# COMPACT_ATOMS: atom_id res chain seq x y z
N MET A 1 1.92 15.59 19.47
CA MET A 1 2.53 15.21 20.77
C MET A 1 4.05 15.13 20.60
N VAL A 2 4.87 15.35 21.64
CA VAL A 2 6.33 15.09 21.58
C VAL A 2 6.62 13.88 22.46
N SER A 3 7.26 12.86 21.89
CA SER A 3 7.61 11.62 22.58
C SER A 3 9.11 11.48 22.80
N PHE A 4 9.45 10.86 23.93
CA PHE A 4 10.83 10.56 24.35
C PHE A 4 11.00 9.05 24.61
N PRO A 5 11.08 8.20 23.57
CA PRO A 5 11.22 6.76 23.76
C PRO A 5 12.60 6.44 24.37
N LYS A 6 12.63 5.49 25.32
CA LYS A 6 13.86 5.11 26.03
C LYS A 6 14.92 4.59 25.05
N GLY A 7 16.07 5.26 25.01
CA GLY A 7 17.21 4.88 24.15
C GLY A 7 17.07 5.27 22.67
N GLN A 8 16.07 6.09 22.31
CA GLN A 8 15.88 6.60 20.95
C GLN A 8 15.85 8.13 20.93
N THR A 9 16.05 8.71 19.75
CA THR A 9 15.94 10.15 19.54
C THR A 9 14.52 10.62 19.82
N PRO A 10 14.32 11.73 20.57
CA PRO A 10 13.01 12.34 20.72
C PRO A 10 12.36 12.64 19.37
N ARG A 11 11.05 12.45 19.27
CA ARG A 11 10.31 12.67 18.02
C ARG A 11 9.02 13.45 18.25
N ILE A 12 8.60 14.15 17.21
CA ILE A 12 7.31 14.83 17.19
C ILE A 12 6.30 13.86 16.55
N ASP A 13 5.32 13.39 17.31
CA ASP A 13 4.24 12.51 16.81
C ASP A 13 3.14 13.32 16.09
N GLY A 14 3.51 14.46 15.51
CA GLY A 14 2.69 15.32 14.67
C GLY A 14 1.49 16.02 15.34
N PRO A 15 0.91 17.00 14.64
CA PRO A 15 -0.49 17.43 14.75
C PRO A 15 -1.41 16.65 13.76
N LEU A 16 -0.99 15.45 13.32
CA LEU A 16 -1.57 14.79 12.16
C LEU A 16 -2.47 13.67 12.63
N ASP A 17 -3.77 13.78 12.36
CA ASP A 17 -4.74 12.70 12.60
C ASP A 17 -4.61 11.62 11.51
N SER A 18 -3.38 11.18 11.22
CA SER A 18 -3.09 10.11 10.28
C SER A 18 -2.24 9.03 10.95
N CYS A 19 -2.51 7.77 10.62
CA CYS A 19 -1.65 6.64 11.04
C CYS A 19 -0.40 6.51 10.16
N LEU A 20 -0.11 7.50 9.32
CA LEU A 20 1.05 7.49 8.42
C LEU A 20 2.32 7.94 9.17
N PRO A 21 3.49 7.38 8.82
CA PRO A 21 4.74 7.84 9.40
C PRO A 21 5.01 9.30 9.05
N VAL A 22 5.31 10.10 10.07
CA VAL A 22 5.67 11.52 9.90
C VAL A 22 7.17 11.65 9.76
N THR A 23 7.61 12.25 8.65
CA THR A 23 9.00 12.66 8.46
C THR A 23 9.17 14.09 8.95
N VAL A 24 10.20 14.34 9.77
CA VAL A 24 10.55 15.68 10.25
C VAL A 24 11.92 16.06 9.69
N LYS A 25 11.99 17.15 8.92
CA LYS A 25 13.22 17.70 8.34
C LYS A 25 13.53 19.05 8.96
N PRO A 26 14.55 19.16 9.82
CA PRO A 26 15.01 20.45 10.35
C PRO A 26 15.81 21.23 9.29
N SER A 27 15.70 22.55 9.34
CA SER A 27 16.56 23.51 8.64
C SER A 27 16.64 24.81 9.45
N ASP A 28 17.51 25.75 9.08
CA ASP A 28 17.73 26.97 9.87
C ASP A 28 16.42 27.72 10.16
N GLY A 29 16.04 27.75 11.44
CA GLY A 29 14.86 28.44 11.96
C GLY A 29 13.51 27.74 11.71
N LYS A 30 13.48 26.54 11.11
CA LYS A 30 12.21 25.88 10.75
C LYS A 30 12.25 24.36 10.76
N LEU A 31 11.09 23.75 10.98
CA LEU A 31 10.85 22.31 10.82
C LEU A 31 9.85 22.09 9.70
N THR A 32 10.16 21.20 8.76
CA THR A 32 9.17 20.68 7.80
C THR A 32 8.71 19.30 8.24
N LEU A 33 7.41 19.13 8.39
CA LEU A 33 6.78 17.86 8.70
C LEU A 33 6.01 17.39 7.48
N SER A 34 6.10 16.10 7.15
CA SER A 34 5.34 15.56 6.02
C SER A 34 4.97 14.09 6.21
N THR A 35 3.83 13.69 5.67
CA THR A 35 3.45 12.29 5.47
C THR A 35 3.68 11.90 4.02
N PRO A 36 4.00 10.62 3.73
CA PRO A 36 4.05 10.15 2.36
C PRO A 36 2.65 10.26 1.72
N ALA A 37 2.61 10.58 0.44
CA ALA A 37 1.40 10.44 -0.35
C ALA A 37 1.06 8.96 -0.53
N THR A 38 -0.22 8.65 -0.69
CA THR A 38 -0.70 7.32 -1.03
C THR A 38 -1.50 7.38 -2.33
N PRO A 39 -1.70 6.25 -3.04
CA PRO A 39 -2.46 6.23 -4.29
C PRO A 39 -3.81 6.97 -4.30
N ASN A 40 -4.47 7.11 -3.14
CA ASN A 40 -5.78 7.78 -3.01
C ASN A 40 -5.74 9.07 -2.19
N GLU A 41 -4.66 9.36 -1.48
CA GLU A 41 -4.55 10.52 -0.59
C GLU A 41 -3.28 11.31 -0.89
N LEU A 42 -3.41 12.64 -0.98
CA LEU A 42 -2.25 13.50 -1.01
C LEU A 42 -1.43 13.30 0.26
N GLY A 43 -0.11 13.31 0.11
CA GLY A 43 0.76 13.48 1.27
C GLY A 43 0.41 14.80 1.92
N GLN A 44 0.59 14.90 3.22
CA GLN A 44 0.33 16.15 3.93
C GLN A 44 1.65 16.80 4.31
N LYS A 45 1.67 18.13 4.41
CA LYS A 45 2.89 18.90 4.65
C LYS A 45 2.62 20.09 5.56
N TRP A 46 3.49 20.31 6.54
CA TRP A 46 3.44 21.46 7.42
C TRP A 46 4.82 22.05 7.59
N GLU A 47 4.85 23.35 7.80
CA GLU A 47 6.03 24.08 8.25
C GLU A 47 5.78 24.60 9.65
N TRP A 48 6.78 24.47 10.51
CA TRP A 48 6.80 25.11 11.82
C TRP A 48 7.97 26.08 11.91
N THR A 49 7.70 27.28 12.43
CA THR A 49 8.73 28.24 12.83
C THR A 49 8.45 28.74 14.24
N ALA A 50 9.47 29.23 14.93
CA ALA A 50 9.30 29.75 16.29
C ALA A 50 8.35 30.96 16.35
N SER A 51 8.32 31.81 15.31
CA SER A 51 7.50 33.02 15.27
C SER A 51 6.07 32.80 14.79
N ALA A 52 5.83 31.82 13.91
CA ALA A 52 4.53 31.61 13.28
C ALA A 52 3.81 30.32 13.72
N GLY A 53 4.46 29.44 14.48
CA GLY A 53 3.89 28.14 14.83
C GLY A 53 3.74 27.24 13.61
N PHE A 54 2.79 26.28 13.67
CA PHE A 54 2.51 25.36 12.57
C PHE A 54 1.63 26.01 11.49
N LYS A 55 2.03 25.83 10.23
CA LYS A 55 1.28 26.21 9.05
C LYS A 55 1.19 25.02 8.11
N GLU A 56 -0.02 24.68 7.68
CA GLU A 56 -0.23 23.69 6.63
C GLU A 56 0.20 24.23 5.27
N LEU A 57 0.87 23.37 4.50
CA LEU A 57 1.32 23.61 3.14
C LEU A 57 0.63 22.62 2.22
N GLN A 58 0.60 22.94 0.93
CA GLN A 58 0.19 21.96 -0.07
C GLN A 58 1.15 20.77 -0.04
N GLY A 59 0.60 19.59 0.18
CA GLY A 59 1.37 18.36 0.12
C GLY A 59 1.45 17.78 -1.29
N GLU A 60 2.14 16.66 -1.39
CA GLU A 60 2.56 16.08 -2.67
C GLU A 60 1.57 15.01 -3.13
N ALA A 61 1.36 14.89 -4.44
CA ALA A 61 0.57 13.79 -5.00
C ALA A 61 1.39 12.50 -4.99
N PHE A 62 0.71 11.36 -4.91
CA PHE A 62 1.36 10.07 -5.06
C PHE A 62 1.83 9.88 -6.50
N VAL A 63 3.09 9.48 -6.62
CA VAL A 63 3.74 9.16 -7.90
C VAL A 63 4.43 7.83 -7.71
N THR A 64 4.19 6.91 -8.65
CA THR A 64 4.88 5.63 -8.67
C THR A 64 6.34 5.82 -9.03
N ASP A 65 7.19 4.92 -8.54
CA ASP A 65 8.61 4.94 -8.86
C ASP A 65 8.81 4.33 -10.26
N THR A 66 9.01 5.20 -11.26
CA THR A 66 9.23 4.78 -12.66
C THR A 66 10.54 4.02 -12.86
N SER A 67 11.45 4.04 -11.89
CA SER A 67 12.66 3.20 -11.91
C SER A 67 12.42 1.78 -11.40
N LYS A 68 11.23 1.51 -10.83
CA LYS A 68 10.83 0.20 -10.30
C LYS A 68 9.78 -0.46 -11.19
N GLY A 69 10.19 -1.51 -11.89
CA GLY A 69 9.33 -2.39 -12.67
C GLY A 69 9.46 -3.85 -12.27
N TRP A 70 9.07 -4.76 -13.16
CA TRP A 70 9.14 -6.21 -12.90
C TRP A 70 10.55 -6.70 -12.57
N ASP A 71 11.59 -6.07 -13.11
CA ASP A 71 12.97 -6.50 -12.89
C ASP A 71 13.44 -6.16 -11.48
N GLN A 72 13.10 -4.99 -10.94
CA GLN A 72 13.37 -4.62 -9.54
C GLN A 72 12.56 -5.49 -8.58
N LEU A 73 11.36 -5.93 -8.95
CA LEU A 73 10.56 -6.82 -8.11
C LEU A 73 11.26 -8.17 -7.86
N ARG A 74 12.17 -8.59 -8.76
CA ARG A 74 13.01 -9.80 -8.59
C ARG A 74 14.02 -9.71 -7.46
N GLU A 75 14.29 -8.51 -6.94
CA GLU A 75 15.14 -8.31 -5.75
C GLU A 75 14.46 -8.81 -4.46
N ARG A 76 13.16 -9.12 -4.53
CA ARG A 76 12.38 -9.73 -3.44
C ARG A 76 12.36 -8.92 -2.14
N SER A 77 12.37 -7.60 -2.25
CA SER A 77 12.36 -6.66 -1.11
C SER A 77 10.96 -6.33 -0.59
N VAL A 78 9.90 -6.64 -1.35
CA VAL A 78 8.51 -6.34 -0.97
C VAL A 78 8.01 -7.35 0.06
N ALA A 79 7.57 -6.86 1.23
CA ALA A 79 6.99 -7.69 2.31
C ALA A 79 5.50 -7.42 2.57
N HIS A 80 4.92 -6.44 1.90
CA HIS A 80 3.51 -6.04 2.03
C HIS A 80 2.93 -5.76 0.64
N PRO A 81 1.68 -6.19 0.33
CA PRO A 81 1.10 -5.98 -1.01
C PRO A 81 1.01 -4.51 -1.42
N GLY A 82 0.82 -3.58 -0.48
CA GLY A 82 0.88 -2.14 -0.76
C GLY A 82 2.20 -1.67 -1.36
N GLY A 83 3.32 -2.36 -1.07
CA GLY A 83 4.61 -2.04 -1.67
C GLY A 83 4.67 -2.29 -3.17
N LEU A 84 3.76 -3.10 -3.74
CA LEU A 84 3.65 -3.25 -5.20
C LEU A 84 3.15 -1.98 -5.89
N LEU A 85 2.44 -1.11 -5.16
CA LEU A 85 1.89 0.13 -5.71
C LEU A 85 2.99 1.16 -6.02
N ASP A 86 4.18 1.00 -5.44
CA ASP A 86 5.35 1.82 -5.76
C ASP A 86 5.99 1.44 -7.10
N TYR A 87 5.75 0.22 -7.62
CA TYR A 87 6.35 -0.28 -8.85
C TYR A 87 5.47 0.13 -10.03
N ALA A 88 5.91 1.08 -10.86
CA ALA A 88 5.04 1.74 -11.84
C ALA A 88 4.27 0.77 -12.75
N GLU A 89 4.95 -0.21 -13.34
CA GLU A 89 4.31 -1.20 -14.23
C GLU A 89 3.32 -2.11 -13.48
N VAL A 90 3.68 -2.54 -12.27
CA VAL A 90 2.86 -3.44 -11.46
C VAL A 90 1.63 -2.71 -10.92
N ALA A 91 1.81 -1.48 -10.44
CA ALA A 91 0.75 -0.61 -9.97
C ALA A 91 -0.24 -0.27 -11.08
N ALA A 92 0.25 0.03 -12.30
CA ALA A 92 -0.61 0.26 -13.46
C ALA A 92 -1.49 -0.96 -13.75
N GLU A 93 -0.91 -2.17 -13.71
CA GLU A 93 -1.65 -3.41 -13.94
C GLU A 93 -2.67 -3.71 -12.82
N ILE A 94 -2.30 -3.53 -11.55
CA ILE A 94 -3.24 -3.64 -10.41
C ILE A 94 -4.43 -2.69 -10.62
N ASN A 95 -4.16 -1.42 -10.93
CA ASN A 95 -5.21 -0.42 -11.15
C ASN A 95 -6.09 -0.75 -12.36
N ARG A 96 -5.51 -1.29 -13.44
CA ARG A 96 -6.24 -1.75 -14.63
C ARG A 96 -7.16 -2.92 -14.30
N LEU A 97 -6.69 -3.89 -13.52
CA LEU A 97 -7.48 -5.05 -13.07
C LEU A 97 -8.58 -4.66 -12.07
N ALA A 98 -8.32 -3.69 -11.20
CA ALA A 98 -9.31 -3.18 -10.26
C ALA A 98 -10.46 -2.43 -10.96
N GLY A 99 -10.16 -1.73 -12.06
CA GLY A 99 -11.17 -1.00 -12.85
C GLY A 99 -11.90 0.04 -12.01
N ALA A 100 -13.23 -0.07 -11.93
CA ALA A 100 -14.06 0.84 -11.12
C ALA A 100 -13.76 0.76 -9.61
N ASP A 101 -13.23 -0.38 -9.13
CA ASP A 101 -12.88 -0.59 -7.72
C ASP A 101 -11.45 -0.12 -7.40
N LYS A 102 -10.79 0.63 -8.30
CA LYS A 102 -9.40 1.10 -8.14
C LYS A 102 -9.13 1.70 -6.75
N ALA A 103 -9.93 2.68 -6.34
CA ALA A 103 -9.74 3.36 -5.06
C ALA A 103 -9.85 2.38 -3.90
N LEU A 104 -10.92 1.57 -3.89
CA LEU A 104 -11.13 0.52 -2.90
C LEU A 104 -9.94 -0.45 -2.79
N ILE A 105 -9.43 -0.94 -3.92
CA ILE A 105 -8.30 -1.86 -3.95
C ILE A 105 -7.05 -1.21 -3.37
N ASN A 106 -6.74 0.03 -3.76
CA ASN A 106 -5.57 0.72 -3.23
C ASN A 106 -5.66 0.89 -1.70
N ASP A 107 -6.82 1.23 -1.16
CA ASP A 107 -7.03 1.35 0.28
C ASP A 107 -6.89 0.00 0.99
N ILE A 108 -7.40 -1.09 0.39
CA ILE A 108 -7.26 -2.44 0.92
C ILE A 108 -5.77 -2.85 0.96
N LEU A 109 -5.03 -2.65 -0.14
CA LEU A 109 -3.63 -3.08 -0.26
C LEU A 109 -2.68 -2.28 0.65
N LEU A 110 -3.06 -1.08 1.08
CA LEU A 110 -2.36 -0.27 2.08
C LEU A 110 -2.79 -0.56 3.52
N GLY A 111 -3.77 -1.44 3.70
CA GLY A 111 -4.33 -1.80 4.99
C GLY A 111 -3.46 -2.79 5.77
N VAL A 112 -4.11 -3.61 6.60
CA VAL A 112 -3.41 -4.61 7.43
C VAL A 112 -3.18 -5.86 6.60
N GLY A 113 -1.93 -6.27 6.44
CA GLY A 113 -1.61 -7.42 5.60
C GLY A 113 -0.16 -7.83 5.67
N SER A 114 0.19 -8.79 4.83
CA SER A 114 1.55 -9.24 4.60
C SER A 114 1.64 -9.87 3.21
N GLY A 115 2.86 -9.98 2.70
CA GLY A 115 3.14 -10.74 1.51
C GLY A 115 4.47 -11.46 1.59
N GLU A 116 4.62 -12.45 0.72
CA GLU A 116 5.79 -13.32 0.67
C GLU A 116 6.08 -13.76 -0.76
N PHE A 117 7.32 -14.15 -1.02
CA PHE A 117 7.74 -14.74 -2.27
C PHE A 117 7.68 -16.28 -2.20
N LYS A 118 6.81 -16.88 -3.00
CA LYS A 118 6.66 -18.34 -3.17
C LYS A 118 7.20 -18.76 -4.53
N GLY A 119 8.50 -19.03 -4.60
CA GLY A 119 9.18 -19.26 -5.89
C GLY A 119 9.13 -17.99 -6.74
N ASP A 120 8.59 -18.08 -7.95
CA ASP A 120 8.44 -16.94 -8.88
C ASP A 120 7.15 -16.14 -8.68
N LEU A 121 6.40 -16.42 -7.61
CA LEU A 121 5.22 -15.63 -7.25
C LEU A 121 5.54 -14.74 -6.06
N PHE A 122 5.14 -13.48 -6.11
CA PHE A 122 4.81 -12.73 -4.90
C PHE A 122 3.34 -12.93 -4.61
N VAL A 123 3.00 -13.28 -3.36
CA VAL A 123 1.62 -13.44 -2.89
C VAL A 123 1.43 -12.52 -1.70
N GLY A 124 0.47 -11.60 -1.78
CA GLY A 124 0.15 -10.70 -0.68
C GLY A 124 -1.35 -10.64 -0.42
N THR A 125 -1.71 -10.60 0.86
CA THR A 125 -3.09 -10.38 1.31
C THR A 125 -3.13 -9.18 2.23
N ALA A 126 -4.13 -8.33 2.07
CA ALA A 126 -4.36 -7.21 2.96
C ALA A 126 -5.84 -6.88 3.05
N CYS A 127 -6.28 -6.43 4.22
CA CYS A 127 -7.63 -5.97 4.51
C CYS A 127 -7.65 -4.48 4.81
N SER A 128 -8.78 -3.83 4.52
CA SER A 128 -8.99 -2.47 5.01
C SER A 128 -8.95 -2.42 6.53
N ARG A 129 -8.41 -1.31 7.07
CA ARG A 129 -8.25 -1.11 8.51
C ARG A 129 -9.59 -1.32 9.22
N HIS A 130 -9.59 -2.11 10.29
CA HIS A 130 -10.77 -2.48 11.08
C HIS A 130 -11.85 -3.28 10.33
N MET A 131 -11.60 -3.76 9.10
CA MET A 131 -12.60 -4.46 8.27
C MET A 131 -12.11 -5.84 7.78
N CYS A 132 -11.16 -6.48 8.44
CA CYS A 132 -10.57 -7.74 7.96
C CYS A 132 -11.56 -8.92 7.87
N SER A 133 -12.66 -8.86 8.60
CA SER A 133 -13.74 -9.85 8.52
C SER A 133 -14.74 -9.60 7.39
N ASP A 134 -14.65 -8.46 6.70
CA ASP A 134 -15.66 -8.02 5.72
C ASP A 134 -15.06 -7.64 4.35
N GLN A 135 -13.84 -7.09 4.37
CA GLN A 135 -13.20 -6.45 3.22
C GLN A 135 -11.70 -6.75 3.12
N GLU A 136 -11.31 -7.48 2.07
CA GLU A 136 -9.93 -7.90 1.85
C GLU A 136 -9.62 -8.11 0.37
N ALA A 137 -8.34 -8.10 0.03
CA ALA A 137 -7.82 -8.49 -1.27
C ALA A 137 -6.64 -9.45 -1.14
N VAL A 138 -6.47 -10.26 -2.17
CA VAL A 138 -5.26 -11.02 -2.46
C VAL A 138 -4.72 -10.57 -3.82
N VAL A 139 -3.43 -10.29 -3.86
CA VAL A 139 -2.68 -10.00 -5.08
C VAL A 139 -1.60 -11.06 -5.25
N VAL A 140 -1.52 -11.62 -6.45
CA VAL A 140 -0.45 -12.52 -6.86
C VAL A 140 0.25 -11.90 -8.05
N ALA A 141 1.53 -11.55 -7.89
CA ALA A 141 2.36 -11.10 -9.00
C ALA A 141 3.27 -12.25 -9.43
N ASP A 142 3.14 -12.70 -10.67
CA ASP A 142 3.98 -13.74 -11.25
C ASP A 142 5.17 -13.09 -11.96
N LEU A 143 6.36 -13.26 -11.38
CA LEU A 143 7.61 -12.69 -11.86
C LEU A 143 8.06 -13.34 -13.18
N ALA A 144 7.66 -14.58 -13.46
CA ALA A 144 8.05 -15.27 -14.69
C ALA A 144 7.22 -14.76 -15.87
N SER A 145 5.90 -14.69 -15.72
CA SER A 145 5.00 -14.19 -16.76
C SER A 145 4.77 -12.68 -16.74
N ARG A 146 5.35 -11.97 -15.76
CA ARG A 146 5.14 -10.51 -15.54
C ARG A 146 3.66 -10.14 -15.53
N THR A 147 2.86 -10.96 -14.84
CA THR A 147 1.40 -10.83 -14.82
C THR A 147 0.90 -10.69 -13.38
N VAL A 148 -0.04 -9.78 -13.16
CA VAL A 148 -0.74 -9.66 -11.88
C VAL A 148 -2.08 -10.40 -11.95
N TYR A 149 -2.41 -11.05 -10.84
CA TYR A 149 -3.69 -11.66 -10.59
C TYR A 149 -4.26 -11.08 -9.30
N LEU A 150 -5.50 -10.61 -9.35
CA LEU A 150 -6.12 -9.85 -8.28
C LEU A 150 -7.48 -10.45 -7.94
N ALA A 151 -7.74 -10.69 -6.66
CA ALA A 151 -9.07 -10.98 -6.17
C ALA A 151 -9.36 -10.15 -4.93
N TRP A 152 -10.60 -9.75 -4.76
CA TRP A 152 -11.01 -8.95 -3.62
C TRP A 152 -12.45 -9.22 -3.25
N LYS A 153 -12.74 -9.01 -1.97
CA LYS A 153 -14.05 -9.15 -1.36
C LYS A 153 -14.45 -7.76 -0.87
N PRO A 154 -15.27 -7.00 -1.62
CA PRO A 154 -15.86 -5.78 -1.06
C PRO A 154 -16.82 -6.12 0.08
N SER A 155 -16.97 -5.20 1.02
CA SER A 155 -17.98 -5.36 2.09
C SER A 155 -19.38 -5.55 1.49
N GLY A 156 -20.13 -6.50 2.05
CA GLY A 156 -21.49 -6.83 1.59
C GLY A 156 -21.62 -7.44 0.18
N GLN A 157 -20.54 -7.61 -0.58
CA GLN A 157 -20.56 -8.14 -1.95
C GLN A 157 -19.88 -9.49 -2.06
N LYS A 158 -20.06 -10.18 -3.19
CA LYS A 158 -19.32 -11.41 -3.51
C LYS A 158 -17.87 -11.10 -3.86
N ILE A 159 -17.01 -12.12 -3.77
CA ILE A 159 -15.64 -12.06 -4.26
C ILE A 159 -15.66 -11.69 -5.75
N LYS A 160 -14.86 -10.69 -6.11
CA LYS A 160 -14.51 -10.32 -7.47
C LYS A 160 -13.10 -10.85 -7.77
N VAL A 161 -12.88 -11.28 -9.00
CA VAL A 161 -11.60 -11.86 -9.44
C VAL A 161 -11.28 -11.33 -10.83
N ASN A 162 -10.07 -10.80 -11.00
CA ASN A 162 -9.56 -10.30 -12.28
C ASN A 162 -8.07 -10.64 -12.43
N PRO A 163 -7.64 -11.25 -13.54
CA PRO A 163 -8.44 -11.73 -14.66
C PRO A 163 -9.34 -12.92 -14.30
N ALA A 164 -10.14 -13.41 -15.25
CA ALA A 164 -11.03 -14.55 -15.01
C ALA A 164 -10.24 -15.77 -14.49
N VAL A 165 -10.73 -16.43 -13.43
CA VAL A 165 -10.03 -17.53 -12.73
C VAL A 165 -9.47 -18.60 -13.66
N LYS A 166 -10.14 -18.88 -14.79
CA LYS A 166 -9.69 -19.85 -15.79
C LYS A 166 -8.29 -19.57 -16.34
N ILE A 167 -7.87 -18.31 -16.39
CA ILE A 167 -6.55 -17.92 -16.92
C ILE A 167 -5.46 -17.84 -15.85
N TRP A 168 -5.82 -17.99 -14.57
CA TRP A 168 -4.83 -18.00 -13.49
C TRP A 168 -3.98 -19.28 -13.60
N PRO A 169 -2.66 -19.20 -13.39
CA PRO A 169 -1.83 -20.39 -13.29
C PRO A 169 -2.21 -21.20 -12.05
N GLU A 170 -2.01 -22.52 -12.08
CA GLU A 170 -2.47 -23.40 -10.98
C GLU A 170 -1.89 -23.01 -9.63
N LYS A 171 -0.62 -22.57 -9.60
CA LYS A 171 0.01 -22.05 -8.37
C LYS A 171 -0.76 -20.85 -7.80
N ALA A 172 -1.16 -19.87 -8.63
CA ALA A 172 -1.95 -18.72 -8.18
C ALA A 172 -3.38 -19.12 -7.80
N LYS A 173 -3.99 -20.11 -8.47
CA LYS A 173 -5.31 -20.64 -8.10
C LYS A 173 -5.29 -21.29 -6.72
N VAL A 174 -4.20 -21.93 -6.30
CA VAL A 174 -4.06 -22.48 -4.94
C VAL A 174 -4.15 -21.36 -3.91
N GLU A 175 -3.39 -20.28 -4.09
CA GLU A 175 -3.42 -19.11 -3.21
C GLU A 175 -4.80 -18.46 -3.16
N LEU A 176 -5.45 -18.31 -4.32
CA LEU A 176 -6.83 -17.82 -4.40
C LEU A 176 -7.81 -18.70 -3.61
N ARG A 177 -7.72 -20.03 -3.74
CA ARG A 177 -8.60 -20.96 -3.02
C ARG A 177 -8.39 -20.91 -1.52
N GLN A 178 -7.13 -20.81 -1.08
CA GLN A 178 -6.77 -20.69 0.34
C GLN A 178 -7.34 -19.40 0.93
N TRP A 179 -7.10 -18.26 0.26
CA TRP A 179 -7.66 -16.97 0.68
C TRP A 179 -9.20 -16.98 0.64
N ALA A 180 -9.80 -17.58 -0.39
CA ALA A 180 -11.25 -17.60 -0.57
C ALA A 180 -12.00 -18.47 0.45
N ALA A 181 -11.31 -19.43 1.09
CA ALA A 181 -11.93 -20.41 1.99
C ALA A 181 -12.63 -19.78 3.20
N LYS A 182 -12.17 -18.61 3.65
CA LYS A 182 -12.74 -17.90 4.80
C LYS A 182 -14.05 -17.15 4.51
N TRP A 183 -14.39 -16.97 3.23
CA TRP A 183 -15.58 -16.27 2.78
C TRP A 183 -16.73 -17.22 2.44
N LYS A 184 -16.59 -18.49 2.82
CA LYS A 184 -17.60 -19.53 2.61
C LYS A 184 -18.67 -19.49 3.68
#